data_AF-A0A2E6Y512-F1
#
_entry.id   AF-A0A2E6Y512-F1
#
_cell.length_a   1.000
_cell.length_b   1.000
_cell.length_c   1.000
_cell.angle_alpha   90.00
_cell.angle_beta   90.00
_cell.angle_gamma   90.00
#
_symmetry.space_group_name_H-M   'P 1'
#
loop_
_entity.id
_entity.type
_entity.pdbx_description
1 polymer ?
#
loop_
_entity_poly.entity_id
_entity_poly.type
_entity_poly.pdbx_seq_one_letter_code
_entity_poly.pdbx_strand_id
1 'polypeptide(L)'
;MGKRSAFARIDKDLYRTTDPKPVSRLLPWLRPGASFVEPCVGWGDLVGPLMRAGHACNGRYDVVARYPGVEAFDARCFDAERLRGADYIITNPPWSRDVLHELIDVLPRLAPTWLLFDADWMHTRHADGRMRHCTAIVSVGRVKWMRHSAHAAKDNCCWYLFDSRSIACAGPVFLRRAVA
;
A
#
# COMPACT_ATOMS: atom_id res chain seq x y z
N MET A 1 -21.47 4.57 -7.87
CA MET A 1 -22.19 3.81 -6.82
C MET A 1 -21.85 4.38 -5.45
N GLY A 2 -22.84 4.66 -4.59
CA GLY A 2 -22.61 5.30 -3.29
C GLY A 2 -22.15 4.35 -2.19
N LYS A 3 -21.47 4.87 -1.16
CA LYS A 3 -20.98 4.10 0.02
C LYS A 3 -22.09 3.38 0.78
N ARG A 4 -23.34 3.87 0.68
CA ARG A 4 -24.53 3.34 1.38
C ARG A 4 -25.47 2.50 0.50
N SER A 5 -25.03 2.00 -0.65
CA SER A 5 -25.90 1.16 -1.50
C SER A 5 -25.83 -0.33 -1.13
N ALA A 6 -26.97 -1.03 -1.24
CA ALA A 6 -27.19 -2.40 -0.76
C ALA A 6 -26.53 -3.54 -1.58
N PHE A 7 -25.63 -3.24 -2.53
CA PHE A 7 -24.97 -4.29 -3.32
C PHE A 7 -23.97 -5.08 -2.47
N ALA A 8 -23.93 -6.40 -2.69
CA ALA A 8 -22.99 -7.33 -2.07
C ALA A 8 -21.54 -6.84 -2.17
N ARG A 9 -20.80 -6.94 -1.06
CA ARG A 9 -19.38 -6.58 -1.01
C ARG A 9 -18.58 -7.76 -1.54
N ILE A 10 -17.63 -7.48 -2.43
CA ILE A 10 -16.69 -8.49 -2.93
C ILE A 10 -15.56 -8.61 -1.92
N ASP A 11 -15.13 -9.83 -1.66
CA ASP A 11 -13.96 -10.12 -0.84
C ASP A 11 -12.71 -9.45 -1.43
N LYS A 12 -11.96 -8.75 -0.59
CA LYS A 12 -11.04 -7.66 -1.00
C LYS A 12 -9.58 -8.07 -1.10
N ASP A 13 -9.27 -9.30 -0.70
CA ASP A 13 -7.90 -9.76 -0.54
C ASP A 13 -7.20 -10.09 -1.87
N LEU A 14 -7.89 -9.91 -3.01
CA LEU A 14 -7.32 -10.03 -4.36
C LEU A 14 -7.58 -8.80 -5.25
N TYR A 15 -7.57 -7.59 -4.67
CA TYR A 15 -7.73 -6.39 -5.49
C TYR A 15 -6.47 -6.04 -6.30
N ARG A 16 -6.63 -6.09 -7.63
CA ARG A 16 -5.61 -5.70 -8.60
C ARG A 16 -5.48 -4.18 -8.70
N THR A 17 -4.28 -3.65 -8.46
CA THR A 17 -4.01 -2.19 -8.51
C THR A 17 -3.83 -1.65 -9.92
N THR A 18 -4.80 -1.93 -10.81
CA THR A 18 -4.70 -1.59 -12.24
C THR A 18 -5.13 -0.16 -12.59
N ASP A 19 -5.85 0.53 -11.71
CA ASP A 19 -6.12 1.96 -11.85
C ASP A 19 -4.80 2.73 -11.71
N PRO A 20 -4.45 3.68 -12.59
CA PRO A 20 -3.20 4.44 -12.48
C PRO A 20 -3.17 5.44 -11.32
N LYS A 21 -4.33 5.76 -10.70
CA LYS A 21 -4.41 6.75 -9.62
C LYS A 21 -3.51 6.46 -8.42
N PRO A 22 -3.45 5.24 -7.83
CA PRO A 22 -2.63 5.00 -6.65
C PRO A 22 -1.16 5.32 -6.92
N VAL A 23 -0.60 4.86 -8.04
CA VAL A 23 0.80 5.12 -8.39
C VAL A 23 1.01 6.61 -8.65
N SER A 24 0.23 7.22 -9.54
CA SER A 24 0.39 8.66 -9.86
C SER A 24 0.26 9.59 -8.64
N ARG A 25 -0.51 9.20 -7.63
CA ARG A 25 -0.66 9.95 -6.37
C ARG A 25 0.54 9.80 -5.45
N LEU A 26 1.19 8.64 -5.48
CA LEU A 26 2.34 8.32 -4.62
C LEU A 26 3.65 8.91 -5.16
N LEU A 27 3.87 8.88 -6.49
CA LEU A 27 5.14 9.27 -7.12
C LEU A 27 5.76 10.59 -6.64
N PRO A 28 5.01 11.70 -6.44
CA PRO A 28 5.59 12.96 -5.98
C PRO A 28 6.21 12.90 -4.58
N TRP A 29 5.91 11.85 -3.82
CA TRP A 29 6.33 11.66 -2.43
C TRP A 29 7.43 10.62 -2.27
N LEU A 30 7.84 9.98 -3.37
CA LEU A 30 8.99 9.08 -3.40
C LEU A 30 10.24 9.88 -3.74
N ARG A 31 11.37 9.52 -3.10
CA ARG A 31 12.67 10.04 -3.53
C ARG A 31 12.91 9.62 -5.00
N PRO A 32 13.33 10.53 -5.90
CA PRO A 32 13.64 10.17 -7.27
C PRO A 32 14.67 9.02 -7.34
N GLY A 33 14.42 8.03 -8.18
CA GLY A 33 15.32 6.87 -8.33
C GLY A 33 15.34 5.89 -7.17
N ALA A 34 14.51 6.08 -6.13
CA ALA A 34 14.50 5.21 -4.96
C ALA A 34 14.17 3.75 -5.31
N SER A 35 14.71 2.85 -4.49
CA SER A 35 14.44 1.42 -4.54
C SER A 35 13.28 1.02 -3.62
N PHE A 36 12.60 -0.07 -3.95
CA PHE A 36 11.51 -0.61 -3.13
C PHE A 36 11.43 -2.14 -3.22
N VAL A 37 10.76 -2.72 -2.23
CA VAL A 37 10.22 -4.09 -2.29
C VAL A 37 8.69 -4.06 -2.25
N GLU A 38 8.05 -5.01 -2.91
CA GLU A 38 6.60 -5.18 -2.90
C GLU A 38 6.24 -6.55 -2.30
N PRO A 39 5.85 -6.62 -1.01
CA PRO A 39 5.67 -7.87 -0.29
C PRO A 39 4.29 -8.56 -0.46
N CYS A 40 3.34 -7.92 -1.13
CA CYS A 40 2.04 -8.51 -1.51
C CYS A 40 1.81 -8.24 -3.01
N VAL A 41 2.72 -8.75 -3.84
CA VAL A 41 2.86 -8.33 -5.24
C VAL A 41 1.70 -8.78 -6.12
N GLY A 42 1.00 -9.86 -5.77
CA GLY A 42 -0.11 -10.42 -6.54
C GLY A 42 0.25 -10.65 -8.01
N TRP A 43 -0.20 -9.75 -8.89
CA TRP A 43 0.06 -9.78 -10.34
C TRP A 43 1.03 -8.70 -10.84
N GLY A 44 1.72 -7.99 -9.93
CA GLY A 44 2.74 -6.99 -10.28
C GLY A 44 2.18 -5.65 -10.76
N ASP A 45 0.92 -5.34 -10.43
CA ASP A 45 0.22 -4.16 -10.94
C ASP A 45 0.79 -2.83 -10.41
N LEU A 46 1.47 -2.83 -9.25
CA LEU A 46 2.21 -1.67 -8.73
C LEU A 46 3.66 -1.63 -9.24
N VAL A 47 4.37 -2.76 -9.24
CA VAL A 47 5.76 -2.88 -9.70
C VAL A 47 5.99 -2.18 -11.05
N GLY A 48 5.24 -2.57 -12.08
CA GLY A 48 5.49 -2.11 -13.45
C GLY A 48 5.42 -0.59 -13.60
N PRO A 49 4.32 0.07 -13.19
CA PRO A 49 4.23 1.52 -13.17
C PRO A 49 5.32 2.24 -12.35
N LEU A 50 5.67 1.73 -11.16
CA LEU A 50 6.72 2.33 -10.32
C LEU A 50 8.09 2.24 -11.01
N MET A 51 8.40 1.10 -11.63
CA MET A 51 9.63 0.93 -12.39
C MET A 51 9.70 1.84 -13.62
N ARG A 52 8.58 2.01 -14.35
CA ARG A 52 8.51 2.95 -15.48
C ARG A 52 8.70 4.41 -15.07
N ALA A 53 8.42 4.75 -13.82
CA ALA A 53 8.68 6.08 -13.25
C ALA A 53 10.13 6.26 -12.75
N GLY A 54 11.00 5.25 -12.94
CA GLY A 54 12.42 5.32 -12.61
C GLY A 54 12.81 4.73 -11.26
N HIS A 55 11.91 4.04 -10.56
CA HIS A 55 12.21 3.37 -9.28
C HIS A 55 12.73 1.94 -9.48
N ALA A 56 13.61 1.48 -8.59
CA ALA A 56 14.17 0.13 -8.66
C ALA A 56 13.38 -0.85 -7.78
N CYS A 57 12.91 -1.97 -8.35
CA CYS A 57 12.25 -3.01 -7.57
C CYS A 57 13.28 -4.09 -7.16
N ASN A 58 13.68 -4.12 -5.89
CA ASN A 58 14.70 -5.03 -5.38
C ASN A 58 14.14 -6.42 -5.03
N GLY A 59 12.83 -6.52 -4.78
CA GLY A 59 12.18 -7.76 -4.35
C GLY A 59 10.67 -7.73 -4.57
N ARG A 60 10.13 -8.90 -4.92
CA ARG A 60 8.70 -9.13 -5.21
C ARG A 60 8.31 -10.39 -4.47
N TYR A 61 7.37 -10.27 -3.53
CA TYR A 61 6.95 -11.38 -2.69
C TYR A 61 5.44 -11.50 -2.66
N ASP A 62 4.97 -12.71 -2.46
CA ASP A 62 3.57 -13.02 -2.20
C ASP A 62 3.49 -14.39 -1.53
N VAL A 63 2.42 -14.68 -0.79
CA VAL A 63 2.18 -16.03 -0.26
C VAL A 63 2.00 -17.06 -1.39
N VAL A 64 1.61 -16.62 -2.59
CA VAL A 64 1.53 -17.44 -3.81
C VAL A 64 2.36 -16.81 -4.93
N ALA A 65 3.45 -17.47 -5.36
CA ALA A 65 4.24 -17.03 -6.51
C ALA A 65 3.48 -17.26 -7.84
N ARG A 66 2.81 -16.22 -8.34
CA ARG A 66 1.91 -16.30 -9.52
C ARG A 66 2.59 -16.12 -10.88
N TYR A 67 3.83 -15.63 -10.92
CA TYR A 67 4.59 -15.42 -12.15
C TYR A 67 6.11 -15.43 -11.89
N PRO A 68 6.96 -15.65 -12.93
CA PRO A 68 8.41 -15.73 -12.75
C PRO A 68 9.01 -14.49 -12.09
N GLY A 69 9.92 -14.71 -11.14
CA GLY A 69 10.58 -13.64 -10.39
C GLY A 69 9.81 -13.12 -9.17
N VAL A 70 8.68 -13.76 -8.80
CA VAL A 70 8.05 -13.60 -7.47
C VAL A 70 8.56 -14.70 -6.55
N GLU A 71 8.98 -14.33 -5.36
CA GLU A 71 9.37 -15.26 -4.31
C GLU A 71 8.14 -15.57 -3.42
N ALA A 72 7.88 -16.86 -3.21
CA ALA A 72 6.80 -17.30 -2.33
C ALA A 72 7.20 -17.05 -0.87
N PHE A 73 6.63 -16.05 -0.23
CA PHE A 73 7.00 -15.64 1.13
C PHE A 73 5.86 -14.92 1.84
N ASP A 74 5.70 -15.22 3.12
CA ASP A 74 4.73 -14.55 3.99
C ASP A 74 5.30 -13.23 4.51
N ALA A 75 4.72 -12.12 4.05
CA ALA A 75 5.10 -10.77 4.43
C ALA A 75 5.03 -10.49 5.94
N ARG A 76 4.34 -11.32 6.73
CA ARG A 76 4.32 -11.22 8.19
C ARG A 76 5.64 -11.65 8.85
N CYS A 77 6.44 -12.41 8.12
CA CYS A 77 7.76 -12.90 8.55
C CYS A 77 8.91 -12.10 7.93
N PHE A 78 8.64 -10.91 7.37
CA PHE A 78 9.65 -10.08 6.71
C PHE A 78 10.76 -9.66 7.67
N ASP A 79 11.99 -9.62 7.15
CA ASP A 79 13.18 -9.19 7.88
C ASP A 79 14.11 -8.34 7.01
N ALA A 80 15.28 -7.99 7.55
CA ALA A 80 16.25 -7.11 6.89
C ALA A 80 16.85 -7.70 5.60
N GLU A 81 16.98 -9.02 5.51
CA GLU A 81 17.48 -9.67 4.28
C GLU A 81 16.42 -9.61 3.19
N ARG A 82 15.15 -9.81 3.52
CA ARG A 82 14.02 -9.68 2.57
C ARG A 82 13.82 -8.24 2.09
N LEU A 83 14.22 -7.25 2.88
CA LEU A 83 14.26 -5.85 2.44
C LEU A 83 15.27 -5.60 1.30
N ARG A 84 16.33 -6.42 1.20
CA ARG A 84 17.38 -6.29 0.16
C ARG A 84 17.91 -4.85 0.03
N GLY A 85 18.09 -4.18 1.17
CA GLY A 85 18.57 -2.80 1.27
C GLY A 85 17.66 -1.75 0.62
N ALA A 86 16.41 -2.07 0.30
CA ALA A 86 15.51 -1.14 -0.39
C ALA A 86 15.15 0.09 0.47
N ASP A 87 14.96 1.24 -0.19
CA ASP A 87 14.60 2.49 0.46
C ASP A 87 13.19 2.47 1.06
N TYR A 88 12.26 1.77 0.40
CA TYR A 88 10.85 1.70 0.78
C TYR A 88 10.29 0.28 0.72
N ILE A 89 9.25 0.05 1.50
CA ILE A 89 8.32 -1.06 1.28
C ILE A 89 7.03 -0.44 0.70
N ILE A 90 6.58 -0.88 -0.47
CA ILE A 90 5.40 -0.29 -1.14
C ILE A 90 4.48 -1.41 -1.57
N THR A 91 3.23 -1.44 -1.09
CA THR A 91 2.28 -2.49 -1.49
C THR A 91 0.81 -2.10 -1.32
N ASN A 92 -0.05 -2.81 -2.04
CA ASN A 92 -1.48 -2.92 -1.76
C ASN A 92 -1.69 -4.22 -0.95
N PRO A 93 -1.68 -4.15 0.40
CA PRO A 93 -1.80 -5.34 1.23
C PRO A 93 -3.20 -5.98 1.11
N PRO A 94 -3.40 -7.21 1.59
CA PRO A 94 -4.73 -7.73 1.89
C PRO A 94 -5.50 -6.78 2.83
N TRP A 95 -6.81 -6.65 2.63
CA TRP A 95 -7.64 -5.69 3.40
C TRP A 95 -8.27 -6.32 4.64
N SER A 96 -8.26 -7.66 4.73
CA SER A 96 -8.55 -8.40 5.95
C SER A 96 -7.77 -7.84 7.13
N ARG A 97 -8.49 -7.45 8.19
CA ARG A 97 -7.94 -6.62 9.28
C ARG A 97 -6.80 -7.30 10.03
N ASP A 98 -6.92 -8.60 10.27
CA ASP A 98 -5.91 -9.37 11.00
C ASP A 98 -4.57 -9.32 10.24
N VAL A 99 -4.58 -9.65 8.94
CA VAL A 99 -3.38 -9.62 8.09
C VAL A 99 -2.86 -8.19 7.92
N LEU A 100 -3.73 -7.22 7.61
CA LEU A 100 -3.32 -5.83 7.43
C LEU A 100 -2.62 -5.28 8.68
N HIS A 101 -3.15 -5.58 9.87
CA HIS A 101 -2.61 -5.09 11.14
C HIS A 101 -1.27 -5.72 11.47
N GLU A 102 -1.10 -7.02 11.22
CA GLU A 102 0.20 -7.70 11.35
C GLU A 102 1.25 -7.09 10.41
N LEU A 103 0.88 -6.75 9.18
CA LEU A 103 1.79 -6.08 8.24
C LEU A 103 2.17 -4.66 8.69
N ILE A 104 1.23 -3.89 9.23
CA ILE A 104 1.51 -2.56 9.81
C ILE A 104 2.45 -2.67 11.01
N ASP A 105 2.39 -3.76 11.78
CA ASP A 105 3.28 -3.93 12.92
C ASP A 105 4.68 -4.36 12.47
N VAL A 106 4.79 -5.20 11.43
CA VAL A 106 6.04 -5.84 10.99
C VAL A 106 6.87 -4.94 10.08
N LEU A 107 6.30 -4.51 8.96
CA LEU A 107 7.04 -3.89 7.86
C LEU A 107 7.69 -2.54 8.24
N PRO A 108 6.99 -1.63 8.95
CA PRO A 108 7.53 -0.30 9.28
C PRO A 108 8.70 -0.31 10.26
N ARG A 109 9.01 -1.45 10.89
CA ARG A 109 10.22 -1.63 11.69
C ARG A 109 11.48 -1.74 10.84
N LEU A 110 11.34 -2.11 9.57
CA LEU A 110 12.44 -2.36 8.64
C LEU A 110 12.75 -1.12 7.81
N ALA A 111 11.72 -0.54 7.17
CA ALA A 111 11.84 0.60 6.26
C ALA A 111 10.55 1.43 6.23
N PRO A 112 10.59 2.68 5.73
CA PRO A 112 9.37 3.46 5.53
C PRO A 112 8.43 2.70 4.58
N THR A 113 7.23 2.43 5.06
CA THR A 113 6.29 1.50 4.43
C THR A 113 5.05 2.23 3.96
N TRP A 114 4.82 2.24 2.65
CA TRP A 114 3.61 2.74 2.01
C TRP A 114 2.59 1.61 1.81
N LEU A 115 1.44 1.72 2.46
CA LEU A 115 0.33 0.77 2.35
C LEU A 115 -0.91 1.44 1.75
N LEU A 116 -1.50 0.81 0.72
CA LEU A 116 -2.72 1.29 0.06
C LEU A 116 -3.95 0.55 0.60
N PHE A 117 -4.82 1.23 1.34
CA PHE A 117 -6.08 0.63 1.81
C PHE A 117 -7.15 1.70 2.09
N ASP A 118 -8.29 1.30 2.69
CA ASP A 118 -9.45 2.17 2.88
C ASP A 118 -9.15 3.40 3.74
N ALA A 119 -9.60 4.56 3.26
CA ALA A 119 -9.39 5.86 3.89
C ALA A 119 -10.09 5.98 5.25
N ASP A 120 -11.18 5.25 5.48
CA ASP A 120 -11.95 5.32 6.72
C ASP A 120 -11.28 4.55 7.88
N TRP A 121 -10.29 3.69 7.59
CA TRP A 121 -9.63 2.88 8.60
C TRP A 121 -9.06 3.71 9.75
N MET A 122 -8.47 4.87 9.44
CA MET A 122 -7.88 5.77 10.44
C MET A 122 -8.88 6.33 11.46
N HIS A 123 -10.18 6.24 11.19
CA HIS A 123 -11.25 6.66 12.09
C HIS A 123 -11.78 5.52 12.97
N THR A 124 -11.19 4.32 12.89
CA THR A 124 -11.60 3.15 13.68
C THR A 124 -10.80 3.05 14.97
N ARG A 125 -11.39 2.43 16.01
CA ARG A 125 -10.68 2.13 17.26
C ARG A 125 -9.45 1.24 17.06
N HIS A 126 -9.44 0.41 16.03
CA HIS A 126 -8.31 -0.47 15.70
C HIS A 126 -7.09 0.29 15.14
N ALA A 127 -7.29 1.51 14.63
CA ALA A 127 -6.22 2.31 14.07
C ALA A 127 -5.45 3.10 15.13
N ASP A 128 -6.09 3.49 16.24
CA ASP A 128 -5.56 4.42 17.24
C ASP A 128 -4.10 4.11 17.65
N GLY A 129 -3.85 2.86 18.06
CA GLY A 129 -2.51 2.42 18.46
C GLY A 129 -1.48 2.40 17.31
N ARG A 130 -1.90 2.19 16.06
CA ARG A 130 -1.01 2.10 14.89
C ARG A 130 -0.76 3.44 14.23
N MET A 131 -1.68 4.39 14.36
CA MET A 131 -1.54 5.76 13.84
C MET A 131 -0.35 6.51 14.45
N ARG A 132 0.12 6.11 15.63
CA ARG A 132 1.35 6.66 16.25
C ARG A 132 2.59 6.52 15.39
N HIS A 133 2.62 5.53 14.51
CA HIS A 133 3.73 5.27 13.58
C HIS A 133 3.44 5.76 12.16
N CYS A 134 2.24 6.30 11.92
CA CYS A 134 1.87 6.85 10.62
C CYS A 134 2.43 8.27 10.51
N THR A 135 3.34 8.47 9.56
CA THR A 135 4.04 9.74 9.38
C THR A 135 3.37 10.61 8.30
N ALA A 136 2.75 9.99 7.30
CA ALA A 136 2.09 10.70 6.22
C ALA A 136 0.90 9.94 5.64
N ILE A 137 -0.06 10.70 5.09
CA ILE A 137 -1.23 10.17 4.39
C ILE A 137 -1.36 10.87 3.04
N VAL A 138 -1.53 10.10 1.97
CA VAL A 138 -1.83 10.61 0.62
C VAL A 138 -3.21 10.11 0.19
N SER A 139 -4.13 11.04 -0.03
CA SER A 139 -5.45 10.69 -0.55
C SER A 139 -5.40 10.25 -2.01
N VAL A 140 -5.97 9.07 -2.28
CA VAL A 140 -6.12 8.53 -3.64
C VAL A 140 -7.54 8.74 -4.15
N GLY A 141 -8.54 8.57 -3.28
CA GLY A 141 -9.96 8.59 -3.64
C GLY A 141 -10.47 7.22 -4.11
N ARG A 142 -11.48 7.19 -4.99
CA ARG A 142 -12.05 5.92 -5.47
C ARG A 142 -11.17 5.27 -6.54
N VAL A 143 -10.68 4.09 -6.21
CA VAL A 143 -9.87 3.24 -7.07
C VAL A 143 -10.78 2.27 -7.86
N LYS A 144 -10.49 2.08 -9.14
CA LYS A 144 -11.17 1.08 -9.96
C LYS A 144 -10.37 -0.24 -9.96
N TRP A 145 -10.76 -1.17 -9.09
CA TRP A 145 -10.10 -2.48 -8.95
C TRP A 145 -10.41 -3.44 -10.10
N MET A 146 -11.58 -3.32 -10.73
CA MET A 146 -12.02 -4.16 -11.85
C MET A 146 -12.03 -3.35 -13.14
N ARG A 147 -11.16 -3.69 -14.11
CA ARG A 147 -11.05 -2.95 -15.38
C ARG A 147 -12.36 -2.83 -16.16
N HIS A 148 -13.18 -3.89 -16.14
CA HIS A 148 -14.42 -3.97 -16.91
C HIS A 148 -15.68 -3.49 -16.16
N SER A 149 -15.57 -3.09 -14.88
CA SER A 149 -16.74 -2.53 -14.20
C SER A 149 -17.01 -1.10 -14.66
N ALA A 150 -18.27 -0.74 -14.89
CA ALA A 150 -18.66 0.64 -15.20
C ALA A 150 -18.41 1.61 -14.03
N HIS A 151 -18.21 1.10 -12.82
CA HIS A 151 -18.09 1.90 -11.61
C HIS A 151 -16.79 1.63 -10.85
N ALA A 152 -16.20 2.69 -10.31
CA ALA A 152 -15.13 2.61 -9.32
C ALA A 152 -15.65 2.01 -8.00
N ALA A 153 -14.73 1.53 -7.15
CA ALA A 153 -15.07 1.00 -5.85
C ALA A 153 -15.85 2.01 -5.01
N LYS A 154 -16.69 1.49 -4.10
CA LYS A 154 -17.48 2.33 -3.19
C LYS A 154 -16.60 3.05 -2.16
N ASP A 155 -15.50 2.41 -1.77
CA ASP A 155 -14.62 2.88 -0.70
C ASP A 155 -13.53 3.79 -1.26
N ASN A 156 -13.26 4.88 -0.54
CA ASN A 156 -12.11 5.74 -0.81
C ASN A 156 -10.85 5.06 -0.29
N CYS A 157 -9.73 5.25 -0.98
CA CYS A 157 -8.43 4.71 -0.57
C CYS A 157 -7.46 5.85 -0.26
N CYS A 158 -6.52 5.56 0.62
CA CYS A 158 -5.35 6.38 0.92
C CYS A 158 -4.09 5.52 0.86
N TRP A 159 -2.97 6.15 0.55
CA TRP A 159 -1.68 5.63 0.97
C TRP A 159 -1.39 6.11 2.38
N TYR A 160 -0.95 5.20 3.23
CA TYR A 160 -0.45 5.47 4.56
C TYR A 160 1.04 5.16 4.59
N LEU A 161 1.86 6.14 4.95
CA LEU A 161 3.27 5.94 5.24
C LEU A 161 3.41 5.64 6.74
N PHE A 162 3.95 4.47 7.04
CA PHE A 162 4.35 4.09 8.39
C PHE A 162 5.87 4.01 8.48
N ASP A 163 6.44 4.51 9.58
CA ASP A 163 7.84 4.30 9.93
C ASP A 163 7.98 4.22 11.45
N SER A 164 8.21 3.02 11.99
CA SER A 164 8.35 2.81 13.44
C SER A 164 9.72 3.23 13.98
N ARG A 165 10.67 3.55 13.09
CA ARG A 165 12.01 4.03 13.45
C ARG A 165 12.01 5.55 13.64
N SER A 166 10.94 6.23 13.21
CA SER A 166 10.69 7.65 13.42
C SER A 166 9.51 7.81 14.37
N ILE A 167 9.74 8.30 15.59
CA ILE A 167 8.64 8.74 16.44
C ILE A 167 8.19 10.09 15.88
N ALA A 168 7.06 10.11 15.19
CA ALA A 168 6.48 11.37 14.78
C ALA A 168 6.05 12.14 16.04
N CYS A 169 6.74 13.24 16.35
CA CYS A 169 6.39 14.11 17.49
C CYS A 169 5.01 14.80 17.31
N ALA A 170 4.42 14.70 16.12
CA ALA A 170 3.09 15.16 15.78
C ALA A 170 2.35 14.05 14.99
N GLY A 171 1.02 14.16 14.88
CA GLY A 171 0.23 13.24 14.05
C GLY A 171 0.64 13.26 12.56
N PRO A 172 0.10 12.33 11.75
CA PRO A 172 0.48 12.19 10.34
C PRO A 172 0.25 13.49 9.56
N VAL A 173 1.18 13.83 8.68
CA VAL A 173 1.02 14.94 7.75
C VAL A 173 0.15 14.50 6.57
N PHE A 174 -0.91 15.25 6.29
CA PHE A 174 -1.71 15.02 5.08
C PHE A 174 -1.04 15.67 3.87
N LEU A 175 -0.52 14.84 2.97
CA LEU A 175 0.20 15.27 1.80
C LEU A 175 -0.81 15.63 0.68
N ARG A 176 -0.83 16.91 0.31
CA ARG A 176 -1.74 17.45 -0.69
C ARG A 176 -1.53 16.80 -2.06
N ARG A 177 -2.48 16.96 -2.97
CA ARG A 177 -2.23 16.60 -4.37
C ARG A 177 -1.12 17.51 -4.90
N ALA A 178 0.01 16.95 -5.33
CA ALA A 178 0.99 17.70 -6.10
C ALA A 178 0.27 18.22 -7.36
N VAL A 179 0.30 19.53 -7.56
CA VAL A 179 -0.15 20.15 -8.80
C VAL A 179 0.97 19.87 -9.80
N ALA A 180 0.65 19.10 -10.83
CA ALA A 180 1.53 18.90 -11.97
C ALA A 180 1.53 20.18 -12.82
#